data_AF-A0AAV4NRL2-F1
#
_entry.id   AF-A0AAV4NRL2-F1
#
_cell.length_a   1.000
_cell.length_b   1.000
_cell.length_c   1.000
_cell.angle_alpha   90.00
_cell.angle_beta   90.00
_cell.angle_gamma   90.00
#
_symmetry.space_group_name_H-M   'P 1'
#
loop_
_entity.id
_entity.type
_entity.pdbx_description
1 polymer ?
#
loop_
_entity_poly.entity_id
_entity_poly.type
_entity_poly.pdbx_seq_one_letter_code
_entity_poly.pdbx_strand_id
1 'polypeptide(L)'
;MPQTGGFVFLRMYLRDINQVTQLLTKSLSINAKASRCEIKEENPTEFHKLFCHADSKDSIRHEDSTCFTTNCFQQCCDPNVSTVLLNNKFQKFKNTKISSGRHLTCLHGIRFLTISWIILGHTYYFANPQTVQNLRKALNFGKDFAFQAVINANLSVDTFSASVDCLIWRIYPLYLVVLLFTCLIYPIGYGPLWYDTISKFVEPCHKYWWRNLLFINNLYSSEENTCLLHTWYIAADFQLYLASLIVILPILRWPKFGLSMCGFFIISSSFLTAIVSYITQQKPIMLYSHPDPGEKEYYWLYIYFQAYAHTGPYCIGFLAGYLLATTPDLKFSRVKTLVAGWVAAFICSFSALYGVYEWNKGPDEPNYWIGLLYSSVNRSIWTLGVAWMIVCCATGQGGIVNHILSWDAFIPLSRLTYGAYLIHPLVQMSVYGNIRTLMPPDHFVAVWIFFGHLCTSFGIAFIMSMAF
;
A
#
# COMPACT_ATOMS: atom_id res chain seq x y z
N MET A 1 -36.31 -10.94 -24.32
CA MET A 1 -35.70 -12.14 -23.71
C MET A 1 -34.83 -12.84 -24.77
N PRO A 2 -33.70 -13.43 -24.37
CA PRO A 2 -32.34 -13.15 -24.88
C PRO A 2 -31.84 -14.26 -25.85
N GLN A 3 -30.68 -14.30 -26.50
CA GLN A 3 -29.27 -14.00 -26.19
C GLN A 3 -28.51 -13.83 -27.54
N THR A 4 -27.44 -13.05 -27.68
CA THR A 4 -26.06 -13.58 -27.62
C THR A 4 -25.05 -12.42 -27.70
N GLY A 5 -24.54 -12.01 -26.54
CA GLY A 5 -23.26 -11.34 -26.41
C GLY A 5 -22.23 -12.38 -25.98
N GLY A 6 -21.19 -12.61 -26.77
CA GLY A 6 -20.22 -13.68 -26.44
C GLY A 6 -18.97 -13.81 -27.31
N PHE A 7 -18.66 -12.85 -28.21
CA PHE A 7 -17.55 -13.03 -29.16
C PHE A 7 -16.40 -12.02 -29.06
N VAL A 8 -16.44 -11.06 -28.13
CA VAL A 8 -15.38 -10.02 -28.03
C VAL A 8 -14.23 -10.43 -27.10
N PHE A 9 -14.44 -11.32 -26.13
CA PHE A 9 -13.41 -11.70 -25.14
C PHE A 9 -12.36 -12.69 -25.66
N LEU A 10 -12.65 -13.47 -26.70
CA LEU A 10 -11.73 -14.50 -27.20
C LEU A 10 -10.58 -13.96 -28.09
N ARG A 11 -10.70 -12.74 -28.62
CA ARG A 11 -9.67 -12.15 -29.52
C ARG A 11 -8.43 -11.62 -28.79
N MET A 12 -8.48 -11.39 -27.48
CA MET A 12 -7.34 -10.84 -26.73
C MET A 12 -6.25 -11.88 -26.40
N TYR A 13 -6.59 -13.16 -26.27
CA TYR A 13 -5.62 -14.23 -25.93
C TYR A 13 -4.74 -14.68 -27.11
N LEU A 14 -5.21 -14.52 -28.35
CA LEU A 14 -4.49 -14.99 -29.55
C LEU A 14 -3.25 -14.13 -29.91
N ARG A 15 -3.18 -12.88 -29.44
CA ARG A 15 -2.07 -11.97 -29.74
C ARG A 15 -0.82 -12.30 -28.91
N ASP A 16 -1.02 -12.73 -27.67
CA ASP A 16 0.05 -13.11 -26.75
C ASP A 16 0.66 -14.47 -27.13
N ILE A 17 -0.16 -15.41 -27.62
CA ILE A 17 0.31 -16.72 -28.05
C ILE A 17 1.29 -16.61 -29.23
N ASN A 18 0.97 -15.82 -30.26
CA ASN A 18 1.89 -15.59 -31.38
C ASN A 18 3.21 -14.94 -30.95
N GLN A 19 3.17 -14.08 -29.92
CA GLN A 19 4.36 -13.44 -29.37
C GLN A 19 5.26 -14.44 -28.62
N VAL A 20 4.64 -15.32 -27.82
CA VAL A 20 5.34 -16.40 -27.11
C VAL A 20 5.92 -17.41 -28.10
N THR A 21 5.18 -17.80 -29.14
CA THR A 21 5.69 -18.70 -30.19
C THR A 21 6.84 -18.07 -30.96
N GLN A 22 6.78 -16.77 -31.30
CA GLN A 22 7.87 -16.06 -31.98
C GLN A 22 9.13 -15.94 -31.12
N LEU A 23 8.97 -15.74 -29.81
CA LEU A 23 10.09 -15.67 -28.88
C LEU A 23 10.78 -17.05 -28.73
N LEU A 24 9.99 -18.12 -28.62
CA LEU A 24 10.49 -19.50 -28.52
C LEU A 24 11.17 -19.98 -29.81
N THR A 25 10.60 -19.66 -30.98
CA THR A 25 11.22 -20.02 -32.28
C THR A 25 12.51 -19.26 -32.53
N LYS A 26 12.56 -17.98 -32.14
CA LYS A 26 13.78 -17.18 -32.22
C LYS A 26 14.86 -17.65 -31.24
N SER A 27 14.51 -18.16 -30.06
CA SER A 27 15.51 -18.68 -29.10
C SER A 27 16.00 -20.08 -29.46
N LEU A 28 15.16 -20.92 -30.08
CA LEU A 28 15.51 -22.28 -30.47
C LEU A 28 16.06 -22.40 -31.89
N SER A 29 16.13 -21.29 -32.64
CA SER A 29 16.55 -21.26 -34.06
C SER A 29 15.72 -22.16 -34.98
N ILE A 30 14.43 -22.34 -34.65
CA ILE A 30 13.49 -23.17 -35.43
C ILE A 30 12.54 -22.24 -36.17
N ASN A 31 12.33 -22.45 -37.47
CA ASN A 31 11.35 -21.71 -38.27
C ASN A 31 9.97 -22.37 -38.18
N ALA A 32 9.22 -22.12 -37.11
CA ALA A 32 7.87 -22.64 -36.94
C ALA A 32 6.82 -21.53 -36.83
N LYS A 33 5.63 -21.78 -37.37
CA LYS A 33 4.49 -20.87 -37.27
C LYS A 33 3.36 -21.62 -36.56
N ALA A 34 2.81 -21.04 -35.48
CA ALA A 34 1.65 -21.62 -34.80
C ALA A 34 0.47 -21.62 -35.79
N SER A 35 0.01 -22.80 -36.17
CA SER A 35 -1.12 -22.95 -37.11
C SER A 35 -2.44 -23.06 -36.37
N ARG A 36 -2.45 -23.67 -35.18
CA ARG A 36 -3.66 -23.79 -34.33
C ARG A 36 -3.30 -24.02 -32.87
N CYS A 37 -3.98 -23.34 -31.94
CA CYS A 37 -3.90 -23.66 -30.52
C CYS A 37 -5.28 -24.05 -29.99
N GLU A 38 -5.36 -25.17 -29.29
CA GLU A 38 -6.57 -25.70 -28.67
C GLU A 38 -6.40 -25.76 -27.15
N ILE A 39 -7.42 -25.30 -26.43
CA ILE A 39 -7.55 -25.50 -24.99
C ILE A 39 -8.33 -26.79 -24.82
N LYS A 40 -7.69 -27.81 -24.25
CA LYS A 40 -8.37 -29.06 -23.90
C LYS A 40 -8.67 -29.04 -22.40
N GLU A 41 -9.95 -29.05 -22.06
CA GLU A 41 -10.39 -29.29 -20.69
C GLU A 41 -10.33 -30.80 -20.42
N GLU A 42 -9.46 -31.22 -19.50
CA GLU A 42 -9.50 -32.56 -18.92
C GLU A 42 -9.87 -32.42 -17.44
N ASN A 43 -11.16 -32.66 -17.16
CA ASN A 43 -11.80 -32.67 -15.84
C ASN A 43 -11.79 -31.36 -15.02
N PRO A 44 -12.77 -31.16 -14.11
CA PRO A 44 -13.10 -29.84 -13.58
C PRO A 44 -12.15 -29.29 -12.50
N THR A 45 -11.06 -29.98 -12.18
CA THR A 45 -10.30 -29.73 -10.95
C THR A 45 -8.80 -29.49 -11.13
N GLU A 46 -8.25 -29.52 -12.34
CA GLU A 46 -6.84 -29.17 -12.56
C GLU A 46 -6.63 -28.35 -13.84
N PHE A 47 -5.61 -27.49 -13.77
CA PHE A 47 -5.19 -26.45 -14.73
C PHE A 47 -5.51 -26.69 -16.22
N HIS A 48 -5.88 -25.61 -16.91
CA HIS A 48 -6.03 -25.60 -18.36
C HIS A 48 -4.66 -25.74 -19.03
N LYS A 49 -4.46 -26.80 -19.82
CA LYS A 49 -3.28 -26.97 -20.67
C LYS A 49 -3.56 -26.41 -22.06
N LEU A 50 -2.72 -25.48 -22.50
CA LEU A 50 -2.76 -24.90 -23.85
C LEU A 50 -1.93 -25.79 -24.79
N PHE A 51 -2.56 -26.44 -25.77
CA PHE A 51 -1.87 -27.21 -26.80
C PHE A 51 -1.73 -26.37 -28.06
N CYS A 52 -0.51 -26.08 -28.51
CA CYS A 52 -0.26 -25.38 -29.76
C CYS A 52 0.38 -26.31 -30.78
N HIS A 53 -0.29 -26.52 -31.91
CA HIS A 53 0.29 -27.12 -33.11
C HIS A 53 1.14 -26.07 -33.83
N ALA A 54 2.42 -26.38 -33.98
CA ALA A 54 3.36 -25.58 -34.75
C ALA A 54 3.74 -26.34 -36.02
N ASP A 55 3.45 -25.77 -37.18
CA ASP A 55 3.89 -26.33 -38.46
C ASP A 55 5.33 -25.85 -38.73
N SER A 56 6.26 -26.79 -38.80
CA SER A 56 7.65 -26.59 -39.24
C SER A 56 7.74 -26.79 -40.76
N LYS A 57 8.46 -25.92 -41.46
CA LYS A 57 8.84 -26.14 -42.87
C LYS A 57 10.12 -26.95 -43.04
N ASP A 58 10.86 -27.21 -41.96
CA ASP A 58 12.08 -28.01 -41.99
C ASP A 58 11.75 -29.45 -41.62
N SER A 59 12.03 -30.37 -42.57
CA SER A 59 11.85 -31.81 -42.41
C SER A 59 12.91 -32.37 -41.46
N ILE A 60 12.63 -32.37 -40.16
CA ILE A 60 13.35 -33.24 -39.23
C ILE A 60 12.64 -34.59 -39.30
N ARG A 61 13.17 -35.50 -40.14
CA ARG A 61 12.88 -36.93 -39.99
C ARG A 61 13.54 -37.39 -38.69
N HIS A 62 12.76 -37.52 -37.65
CA HIS A 62 12.99 -38.54 -36.65
C HIS A 62 11.65 -39.23 -36.40
N GLU A 63 11.55 -40.45 -36.93
CA GLU A 63 10.67 -41.49 -36.40
C GLU A 63 11.11 -41.70 -34.95
N ASP A 64 10.38 -41.08 -34.02
CA ASP A 64 9.73 -41.80 -32.95
C ASP A 64 8.89 -40.85 -32.09
N SER A 65 7.75 -41.40 -31.72
CA SER A 65 6.65 -40.79 -31.01
C SER A 65 7.04 -40.33 -29.60
N THR A 66 6.28 -39.35 -29.08
CA THR A 66 6.24 -38.88 -27.68
C THR A 66 7.34 -37.89 -27.23
N CYS A 67 7.10 -36.60 -27.46
CA CYS A 67 7.79 -35.51 -26.75
C CYS A 67 7.17 -35.27 -25.36
N PHE A 68 7.06 -36.33 -24.55
CA PHE A 68 6.69 -36.27 -23.13
C PHE A 68 7.72 -37.04 -22.30
N THR A 69 9.00 -36.76 -22.51
CA THR A 69 10.07 -37.21 -21.63
C THR A 69 10.55 -36.05 -20.75
N THR A 70 11.11 -36.42 -19.61
CA THR A 70 11.66 -35.62 -18.49
C THR A 70 12.54 -34.42 -18.90
N ASN A 71 13.01 -34.39 -20.15
CA ASN A 71 13.88 -33.36 -20.73
C ASN A 71 13.19 -32.00 -20.96
N CYS A 72 11.87 -31.94 -21.13
CA CYS A 72 11.16 -30.65 -21.28
C CYS A 72 11.04 -29.90 -19.94
N PHE A 73 10.94 -30.63 -18.82
CA PHE A 73 11.03 -30.06 -17.47
C PHE A 73 12.46 -29.55 -17.19
N GLN A 74 13.46 -30.24 -17.72
CA GLN A 74 14.87 -29.81 -17.68
C GLN A 74 15.12 -28.51 -18.46
N GLN A 75 14.38 -28.24 -19.54
CA GLN A 75 14.45 -26.96 -20.27
C GLN A 75 13.79 -25.78 -19.53
N CYS A 76 12.75 -26.01 -18.72
CA CYS A 76 12.23 -24.97 -17.80
C CYS A 76 13.18 -24.68 -16.63
N CYS A 77 14.01 -25.66 -16.26
CA CYS A 77 15.10 -25.51 -15.30
C CYS A 77 16.43 -25.11 -15.96
N ASP A 78 16.45 -24.83 -17.27
CA ASP A 78 17.64 -24.34 -17.95
C ASP A 78 17.97 -22.93 -17.43
N PRO A 79 19.17 -22.70 -16.87
CA PRO A 79 19.59 -21.37 -16.42
C PRO A 79 19.43 -20.30 -17.49
N ASN A 80 19.46 -20.65 -18.78
CA ASN A 80 19.23 -19.70 -19.87
C ASN A 80 17.77 -19.19 -19.92
N VAL A 81 16.78 -20.05 -19.65
CA VAL A 81 15.36 -19.66 -19.66
C VAL A 81 15.00 -18.80 -18.45
N SER A 82 15.49 -19.16 -17.27
CA SER A 82 15.29 -18.33 -16.06
C SER A 82 15.96 -16.96 -16.19
N THR A 83 17.14 -16.90 -16.82
CA THR A 83 17.85 -15.64 -17.11
C THR A 83 17.07 -14.77 -18.11
N VAL A 84 16.46 -15.36 -19.15
CA VAL A 84 15.61 -14.65 -20.11
C VAL A 84 14.33 -14.12 -19.45
N LEU A 85 13.69 -14.91 -18.58
CA LEU A 85 12.50 -14.49 -17.83
C LEU A 85 12.81 -13.34 -16.85
N LEU A 86 13.92 -13.45 -16.12
CA LEU A 86 14.41 -12.38 -15.23
C LEU A 86 14.73 -11.11 -16.01
N ASN A 87 15.41 -11.23 -17.16
CA ASN A 87 15.73 -10.09 -18.00
C ASN A 87 14.44 -9.42 -18.52
N ASN A 88 13.44 -10.19 -18.95
CA ASN A 88 12.14 -9.66 -19.36
C ASN A 88 11.38 -8.97 -18.22
N LYS A 89 11.37 -9.56 -17.00
CA LYS A 89 10.80 -8.92 -15.80
C LYS A 89 11.51 -7.61 -15.47
N PHE A 90 12.83 -7.59 -15.56
CA PHE A 90 13.65 -6.41 -15.29
C PHE A 90 13.45 -5.29 -16.33
N GLN A 91 13.38 -5.63 -17.62
CA GLN A 91 13.05 -4.68 -18.68
C GLN A 91 11.65 -4.11 -18.50
N LYS A 92 10.67 -4.95 -18.15
CA LYS A 92 9.30 -4.50 -17.81
C LYS A 92 9.29 -3.59 -16.58
N PHE A 93 10.07 -3.92 -15.55
CA PHE A 93 10.22 -3.13 -14.34
C PHE A 93 10.81 -1.75 -14.60
N LYS A 94 11.87 -1.68 -15.41
CA LYS A 94 12.53 -0.43 -15.82
C LYS A 94 11.72 0.40 -16.80
N ASN A 95 10.75 -0.21 -17.48
CA ASN A 95 9.97 0.50 -18.49
C ASN A 95 9.14 1.64 -17.86
N THR A 96 9.60 2.86 -18.10
CA THR A 96 8.92 4.12 -17.76
C THR A 96 8.03 4.63 -18.89
N LYS A 97 8.04 3.99 -20.07
CA LYS A 97 7.13 4.37 -21.17
C LYS A 97 5.71 3.98 -20.78
N ILE A 98 4.94 5.00 -20.39
CA ILE A 98 3.53 4.88 -20.11
C ILE A 98 2.77 4.95 -21.45
N SER A 99 1.83 4.02 -21.66
CA SER A 99 0.92 4.02 -22.82
C SER A 99 0.17 5.36 -22.90
N SER A 100 -0.09 5.87 -24.09
CA SER A 100 -0.62 7.22 -24.34
C SER A 100 -2.10 7.41 -23.95
N GLY A 101 -2.41 7.33 -22.66
CA GLY A 101 -3.68 7.76 -22.06
C GLY A 101 -3.47 8.88 -21.04
N ARG A 102 -4.55 9.57 -20.64
CA ARG A 102 -4.57 10.55 -19.54
C ARG A 102 -4.33 9.79 -18.23
N HIS A 103 -3.07 9.58 -17.86
CA HIS A 103 -2.71 8.80 -16.69
C HIS A 103 -2.45 9.71 -15.50
N LEU A 104 -2.89 9.25 -14.31
CA LEU A 104 -2.66 9.88 -13.01
C LEU A 104 -1.20 9.71 -12.58
N THR A 105 -0.26 10.27 -13.34
CA THR A 105 1.20 10.12 -13.13
C THR A 105 1.64 10.58 -11.76
N CYS A 106 0.98 11.59 -11.19
CA CYS A 106 1.23 12.09 -9.84
C CYS A 106 1.04 11.02 -8.76
N LEU A 107 0.23 9.98 -9.00
CA LEU A 107 0.04 8.88 -8.04
C LEU A 107 1.31 8.08 -7.82
N HIS A 108 2.23 8.01 -8.80
CA HIS A 108 3.50 7.32 -8.61
C HIS A 108 4.35 8.01 -7.52
N GLY A 109 4.47 9.34 -7.59
CA GLY A 109 5.15 10.13 -6.56
C GLY A 109 4.44 10.05 -5.20
N ILE A 110 3.10 10.19 -5.17
CA ILE A 110 2.32 10.10 -3.94
C ILE A 110 2.56 8.74 -3.25
N ARG A 111 2.45 7.63 -3.98
CA ARG A 111 2.68 6.28 -3.42
C ARG A 111 4.07 6.14 -2.80
N PHE A 112 5.11 6.59 -3.50
CA PHE A 112 6.48 6.47 -2.99
C PHE A 112 6.73 7.36 -1.77
N LEU A 113 6.31 8.63 -1.83
CA LEU A 113 6.51 9.59 -0.74
C LEU A 113 5.72 9.18 0.51
N THR A 114 4.48 8.72 0.35
CA THR A 114 3.64 8.24 1.46
C THR A 114 4.28 7.03 2.16
N ILE A 115 4.73 6.00 1.42
CA ILE A 115 5.41 4.86 2.06
C ILE A 115 6.73 5.26 2.71
N SER A 116 7.49 6.16 2.09
CA SER A 116 8.71 6.70 2.70
C SER A 116 8.42 7.43 4.00
N TRP A 117 7.31 8.19 4.05
CA TRP A 117 6.87 8.89 5.25
C TRP A 117 6.39 7.94 6.35
N ILE A 118 5.69 6.86 6.01
CA ILE A 118 5.34 5.77 6.96
C ILE A 118 6.62 5.16 7.56
N ILE A 119 7.59 4.79 6.72
CA ILE A 119 8.85 4.18 7.18
C ILE A 119 9.61 5.16 8.09
N LEU A 120 9.61 6.46 7.77
CA LEU A 120 10.20 7.49 8.61
C LEU A 120 9.48 7.58 9.97
N GLY A 121 8.15 7.67 9.99
CA GLY A 121 7.37 7.67 11.23
C GLY A 121 7.62 6.44 12.08
N HIS A 122 7.56 5.24 11.50
CA HIS A 122 7.85 3.98 12.18
C HIS A 122 9.31 3.87 12.66
N THR A 123 10.26 4.53 11.99
CA THR A 123 11.64 4.59 12.50
C THR A 123 11.69 5.28 13.86
N TYR A 124 10.89 6.33 14.08
CA TYR A 124 10.78 6.97 15.40
C TYR A 124 9.86 6.20 16.36
N TYR A 125 8.75 5.62 15.88
CA TYR A 125 7.77 4.93 16.73
C TYR A 125 8.24 3.57 17.24
N PHE A 126 8.94 2.79 16.41
CA PHE A 126 9.44 1.47 16.77
C PHE A 126 10.76 1.52 17.55
N ALA A 127 11.34 2.70 17.75
CA ALA A 127 12.52 2.85 18.58
C ALA A 127 12.21 2.35 20.00
N ASN A 128 12.82 1.23 20.39
CA ASN A 128 12.61 0.63 21.69
C ASN A 128 13.17 1.60 22.77
N PRO A 129 12.38 2.04 23.77
CA PRO A 129 12.86 2.91 24.84
C PRO A 129 14.09 2.39 25.58
N GLN A 130 14.26 1.07 25.66
CA GLN A 130 15.42 0.40 26.26
C GLN A 130 16.72 0.59 25.44
N THR A 131 16.61 0.95 24.17
CA THR A 131 17.75 1.17 23.27
C THR A 131 18.22 2.62 23.23
N VAL A 132 17.61 3.52 24.00
CA VAL A 132 17.88 4.96 23.94
C VAL A 132 18.71 5.42 25.15
N GLN A 133 19.82 6.12 24.91
CA GLN A 133 20.73 6.59 25.97
C GLN A 133 20.08 7.57 26.97
N ASN A 134 19.11 8.38 26.51
CA ASN A 134 18.44 9.38 27.34
C ASN A 134 16.97 9.57 26.89
N LEU A 135 16.06 8.81 27.49
CA LEU A 135 14.64 8.86 27.15
C LEU A 135 14.03 10.26 27.36
N ARG A 136 14.47 11.01 28.37
CA ARG A 136 13.98 12.38 28.62
C ARG A 136 14.34 13.32 27.47
N LYS A 137 15.54 13.19 26.91
CA LYS A 137 15.94 13.96 25.71
C LYS A 137 15.11 13.54 24.50
N ALA A 138 14.83 12.24 24.33
CA ALA A 138 13.97 11.76 23.25
C ALA A 138 12.56 12.35 23.35
N LEU A 139 11.92 12.33 24.54
CA LEU A 139 10.58 12.90 24.76
C LEU A 139 10.48 14.39 24.41
N ASN A 140 11.60 15.14 24.47
CA ASN A 140 11.63 16.55 24.08
C ASN A 140 11.55 16.78 22.56
N PHE A 141 11.69 15.75 21.71
CA PHE A 141 11.53 15.91 20.26
C PHE A 141 10.15 16.45 19.88
N GLY A 142 9.11 16.15 20.67
CA GLY A 142 7.77 16.71 20.48
C GLY A 142 7.71 18.25 20.52
N LYS A 143 8.72 18.92 21.08
CA LYS A 143 8.84 20.38 21.11
C LYS A 143 9.30 20.98 19.78
N ASP A 144 9.92 20.18 18.93
CA ASP A 144 10.43 20.63 17.65
C ASP A 144 9.27 20.74 16.65
N PHE A 145 9.07 21.96 16.14
CA PHE A 145 7.96 22.25 15.24
C PHE A 145 8.02 21.40 13.97
N ALA A 146 9.20 21.27 13.35
CA ALA A 146 9.38 20.46 12.14
C ALA A 146 9.12 18.95 12.39
N PHE A 147 9.32 18.47 13.62
CA PHE A 147 9.12 17.08 13.96
C PHE A 147 7.64 16.68 14.01
N GLN A 148 6.71 17.63 14.09
CA GLN A 148 5.27 17.37 13.98
C GLN A 148 4.90 16.67 12.67
N ALA A 149 5.60 16.98 11.57
CA ALA A 149 5.40 16.30 10.30
C ALA A 149 5.74 14.80 10.40
N VAL A 150 6.68 14.41 11.25
CA VAL A 150 7.10 13.00 11.41
C VAL A 150 6.22 12.27 12.41
N ILE A 151 5.90 12.88 13.56
CA ILE A 151 5.00 12.28 14.55
C ILE A 151 3.62 12.05 13.90
N ASN A 152 3.08 13.02 13.18
CA ASN A 152 1.75 12.87 12.58
C ASN A 152 1.73 12.03 11.28
N ALA A 153 2.76 11.21 11.03
CA ALA A 153 2.82 10.29 9.89
C ALA A 153 1.65 9.29 9.84
N ASN A 154 0.92 9.08 10.92
CA ASN A 154 -0.30 8.27 10.94
C ASN A 154 -1.41 8.77 10.00
N LEU A 155 -1.37 10.04 9.58
CA LEU A 155 -2.30 10.58 8.56
C LEU A 155 -1.95 10.12 7.14
N SER A 156 -0.73 9.64 6.93
CA SER A 156 -0.27 9.17 5.62
C SER A 156 -1.05 7.93 5.13
N VAL A 157 -1.58 7.11 6.05
CA VAL A 157 -2.38 5.92 5.68
C VAL A 157 -3.68 6.32 4.98
N ASP A 158 -4.28 7.45 5.36
CA ASP A 158 -5.49 7.99 4.73
C ASP A 158 -5.23 8.51 3.31
N THR A 159 -3.97 8.81 2.95
CA THR A 159 -3.56 9.09 1.57
C THR A 159 -3.55 7.83 0.69
N PHE A 160 -3.36 6.65 1.30
CA PHE A 160 -3.27 5.37 0.60
C PHE A 160 -4.65 4.81 0.21
N SER A 161 -5.71 5.12 0.96
CA SER A 161 -7.08 4.60 0.74
C SER A 161 -7.67 4.99 -0.60
N ALA A 162 -7.20 6.11 -1.18
CA ALA A 162 -7.61 6.56 -2.51
C ALA A 162 -6.94 5.79 -3.67
N SER A 163 -5.95 4.93 -3.40
CA SER A 163 -4.99 4.44 -4.41
C SER A 163 -5.06 2.94 -4.68
N VAL A 164 -6.08 2.23 -4.19
CA VAL A 164 -6.13 0.76 -4.19
C VAL A 164 -6.42 0.23 -5.58
N ASP A 165 -5.34 -0.04 -6.32
CA ASP A 165 -5.39 -0.82 -7.55
C ASP A 165 -5.85 -2.24 -7.18
N CYS A 166 -7.12 -2.49 -7.50
CA CYS A 166 -7.96 -3.62 -7.12
C CYS A 166 -7.54 -4.99 -7.72
N LEU A 167 -6.36 -5.52 -7.38
CA LEU A 167 -6.14 -6.96 -7.54
C LEU A 167 -5.52 -7.56 -6.29
N ILE A 168 -6.39 -8.09 -5.43
CA ILE A 168 -6.09 -9.06 -4.37
C ILE A 168 -5.11 -10.12 -4.89
N TRP A 169 -5.28 -10.57 -6.14
CA TRP A 169 -4.38 -11.52 -6.81
C TRP A 169 -2.91 -11.10 -6.91
N ARG A 170 -2.61 -9.80 -6.95
CA ARG A 170 -1.23 -9.27 -6.97
C ARG A 170 -0.66 -9.11 -5.57
N ILE A 171 -1.51 -8.77 -4.62
CA ILE A 171 -1.18 -8.44 -3.22
C ILE A 171 -0.96 -9.71 -2.39
N TYR A 172 -1.81 -10.70 -2.59
CA TYR A 172 -1.91 -11.90 -1.77
C TYR A 172 -0.65 -12.78 -1.78
N PRO A 173 0.02 -13.06 -2.93
CA PRO A 173 1.23 -13.89 -2.93
C PRO A 173 2.35 -13.29 -2.09
N LEU A 174 2.58 -11.99 -2.23
CA LEU A 174 3.62 -11.29 -1.48
C LEU A 174 3.29 -11.24 0.02
N TYR A 175 2.01 -11.07 0.34
CA TYR A 175 1.50 -11.09 1.71
C TYR A 175 1.75 -12.44 2.39
N LEU A 176 1.48 -13.55 1.70
CA LEU A 176 1.75 -14.90 2.18
C LEU A 176 3.25 -15.15 2.41
N VAL A 177 4.11 -14.68 1.50
CA VAL A 177 5.56 -14.82 1.64
C VAL A 177 6.06 -14.08 2.89
N VAL A 178 5.59 -12.86 3.13
CA VAL A 178 5.97 -12.08 4.33
C VAL A 178 5.43 -12.74 5.60
N LEU A 179 4.20 -13.25 5.57
CA LEU A 179 3.62 -13.99 6.69
C LEU A 179 4.44 -15.25 7.03
N LEU A 180 4.78 -16.05 6.03
CA LEU A 180 5.62 -17.23 6.19
C LEU A 180 7.00 -16.86 6.73
N PHE A 181 7.64 -15.84 6.14
CA PHE A 181 8.95 -15.38 6.56
C PHE A 181 8.93 -14.90 8.02
N THR A 182 7.88 -14.21 8.44
CA THR A 182 7.71 -13.78 9.84
C THR A 182 7.65 -14.97 10.79
N CYS A 183 6.87 -16.01 10.46
CA CYS A 183 6.80 -17.22 11.27
C CYS A 183 8.14 -17.98 11.36
N LEU A 184 9.08 -17.74 10.44
CA LEU A 184 10.37 -18.44 10.33
C LEU A 184 11.58 -17.58 10.74
N ILE A 185 11.39 -16.30 11.09
CA ILE A 185 12.51 -15.38 11.33
C ILE A 185 13.21 -15.62 12.68
N TYR A 186 12.49 -16.21 13.65
CA TYR A 186 12.94 -16.39 15.04
C TYR A 186 14.38 -16.95 15.21
N PRO A 187 14.81 -18.03 14.53
CA PRO A 187 16.16 -18.60 14.70
C PRO A 187 17.29 -17.83 13.99
N ILE A 188 16.99 -16.80 13.20
CA ILE A 188 17.99 -16.17 12.30
C ILE A 188 18.88 -15.15 13.02
N GLY A 189 18.38 -14.51 14.08
CA GLY A 189 19.10 -13.44 14.77
C GLY A 189 19.68 -13.85 16.12
N TYR A 190 20.74 -13.14 16.50
CA TYR A 190 21.53 -13.38 17.73
C TYR A 190 21.79 -12.09 18.51
N GLY A 191 20.96 -11.07 18.29
CA GLY A 191 21.04 -9.79 18.96
C GLY A 191 20.61 -9.85 20.43
N PRO A 192 21.11 -8.93 21.29
CA PRO A 192 20.79 -8.94 22.72
C PRO A 192 19.31 -8.68 23.01
N LEU A 193 18.61 -7.97 22.12
CA LEU A 193 17.17 -7.69 22.22
C LEU A 193 16.37 -8.46 21.17
N TRP A 194 16.98 -9.43 20.49
CA TRP A 194 16.38 -10.11 19.36
C TRP A 194 15.09 -10.82 19.78
N TYR A 195 15.18 -11.65 20.82
CA TYR A 195 14.04 -12.42 21.31
C TYR A 195 12.93 -11.51 21.86
N ASP A 196 13.26 -10.49 22.67
CA ASP A 196 12.28 -9.57 23.25
C ASP A 196 11.56 -8.70 22.20
N THR A 197 12.23 -8.40 21.10
CA THR A 197 11.67 -7.57 20.02
C THR A 197 10.89 -8.42 19.03
N ILE A 198 11.47 -9.53 18.56
CA ILE A 198 10.90 -10.37 17.51
C ILE A 198 9.78 -11.28 18.05
N SER A 199 9.84 -11.76 19.30
CA SER A 199 8.78 -12.62 19.86
C SER A 199 7.41 -11.95 19.80
N LYS A 200 7.34 -10.65 20.12
CA LYS A 200 6.11 -9.84 20.04
C LYS A 200 5.49 -9.81 18.65
N PHE A 201 6.29 -9.98 17.58
CA PHE A 201 5.80 -10.03 16.21
C PHE A 201 5.45 -11.44 15.75
N VAL A 202 6.16 -12.44 16.25
CA VAL A 202 6.09 -13.83 15.75
C VAL A 202 5.09 -14.68 16.53
N GLU A 203 5.01 -14.52 17.85
CA GLU A 203 4.11 -15.31 18.70
C GLU A 203 2.63 -15.15 18.32
N PRO A 204 2.10 -13.93 18.08
CA PRO A 204 0.72 -13.78 17.61
C PRO A 204 0.50 -14.45 16.25
N CYS A 205 1.53 -14.52 15.40
CA CYS A 205 1.45 -15.17 14.10
C CYS A 205 1.29 -16.68 14.17
N HIS A 206 1.88 -17.37 15.15
CA HIS A 206 1.68 -18.82 15.29
C HIS A 206 0.22 -19.20 15.58
N LYS A 207 -0.52 -18.35 16.29
CA LYS A 207 -1.91 -18.63 16.71
C LYS A 207 -2.97 -17.98 15.82
N TYR A 208 -2.69 -16.79 15.27
CA TYR A 208 -3.70 -15.94 14.64
C TYR A 208 -3.41 -15.58 13.18
N TRP A 209 -2.43 -16.22 12.51
CA TRP A 209 -2.12 -15.99 11.09
C TRP A 209 -3.33 -16.05 10.15
N TRP A 210 -4.31 -16.90 10.44
CA TRP A 210 -5.50 -17.07 9.62
C TRP A 210 -6.36 -15.79 9.54
N ARG A 211 -6.32 -14.92 10.57
CA ARG A 211 -7.04 -13.63 10.56
C ARG A 211 -6.53 -12.69 9.49
N ASN A 212 -5.22 -12.74 9.21
CA ASN A 212 -4.58 -11.95 8.17
C ASN A 212 -5.03 -12.40 6.77
N LEU A 213 -5.28 -13.70 6.56
CA LEU A 213 -5.76 -14.22 5.27
C LEU A 213 -7.20 -13.83 4.98
N LEU A 214 -8.01 -13.72 6.02
CA LEU A 214 -9.41 -13.30 5.93
C LEU A 214 -9.58 -11.78 5.95
N PHE A 215 -8.51 -11.00 6.10
CA PHE A 215 -8.56 -9.54 6.24
C PHE A 215 -9.48 -9.07 7.38
N ILE A 216 -9.40 -9.75 8.52
CA ILE A 216 -10.17 -9.41 9.75
C ILE A 216 -9.26 -9.14 10.95
N ASN A 217 -7.94 -9.07 10.74
CA ASN A 217 -6.98 -8.88 11.83
C ASN A 217 -7.15 -7.53 12.53
N ASN A 218 -7.73 -6.52 11.88
CA ASN A 218 -8.03 -5.22 12.48
C ASN A 218 -9.23 -5.26 13.47
N LEU A 219 -10.19 -6.18 13.29
CA LEU A 219 -11.38 -6.31 14.16
C LEU A 219 -11.06 -6.90 15.53
N TYR A 220 -9.97 -7.66 15.62
CA TYR A 220 -9.49 -8.31 16.84
C TYR A 220 -8.10 -7.80 17.22
N SER A 221 -7.88 -6.50 17.02
CA SER A 221 -6.57 -5.88 17.22
C SER A 221 -6.16 -5.88 18.69
N SER A 222 -4.92 -6.28 18.96
CA SER A 222 -4.19 -6.13 20.24
C SER A 222 -2.73 -6.47 19.98
N GLU A 223 -1.79 -5.84 20.71
CA GLU A 223 -0.37 -6.17 20.60
C GLU A 223 -0.09 -7.67 20.82
N GLU A 224 -0.88 -8.34 21.65
CA GLU A 224 -0.72 -9.76 21.97
C GLU A 224 -1.42 -10.72 21.00
N ASN A 225 -2.39 -10.23 20.21
CA ASN A 225 -3.32 -11.08 19.44
C ASN A 225 -3.34 -10.80 17.93
N THR A 226 -2.54 -9.86 17.46
CA THR A 226 -2.49 -9.47 16.04
C THR A 226 -1.18 -9.85 15.40
N CYS A 227 -1.24 -10.82 14.48
CA CYS A 227 -0.12 -11.12 13.59
C CYS A 227 0.07 -9.99 12.58
N LEU A 228 1.33 -9.60 12.33
CA LEU A 228 1.69 -8.51 11.41
C LEU A 228 0.84 -7.25 11.67
N LEU A 229 0.96 -6.67 12.87
CA LEU A 229 0.10 -5.57 13.32
C LEU A 229 -0.13 -4.51 12.24
N HIS A 230 0.92 -4.05 11.56
CA HIS A 230 0.86 -3.02 10.49
C HIS A 230 -0.09 -3.36 9.33
N THR A 231 -0.50 -4.61 9.15
CA THR A 231 -1.40 -5.00 8.07
C THR A 231 -2.86 -4.77 8.42
N TRP A 232 -3.16 -4.26 9.63
CA TRP A 232 -4.49 -3.77 10.04
C TRP A 232 -5.11 -2.88 8.94
N TYR A 233 -4.29 -2.03 8.32
CA TYR A 233 -4.73 -1.09 7.30
C TYR A 233 -5.19 -1.81 6.03
N ILE A 234 -4.49 -2.87 5.61
CA ILE A 234 -4.88 -3.67 4.44
C ILE A 234 -6.23 -4.34 4.69
N ALA A 235 -6.46 -4.81 5.92
CA ALA A 235 -7.75 -5.38 6.30
C ALA A 235 -8.88 -4.34 6.30
N ALA A 236 -8.64 -3.17 6.90
CA ALA A 236 -9.61 -2.07 6.91
C ALA A 236 -9.94 -1.59 5.49
N ASP A 237 -8.93 -1.48 4.63
CA ASP A 237 -9.06 -1.07 3.23
C ASP A 237 -9.87 -2.08 2.41
N PHE A 238 -9.61 -3.39 2.59
CA PHE A 238 -10.42 -4.45 1.98
C PHE A 238 -11.88 -4.41 2.44
N GLN A 239 -12.13 -4.18 3.73
CA GLN A 239 -13.48 -4.03 4.28
C GLN A 239 -14.21 -2.82 3.69
N LEU A 240 -13.53 -1.67 3.59
CA LEU A 240 -14.08 -0.46 2.97
C LEU A 240 -14.31 -0.63 1.48
N TYR A 241 -13.44 -1.37 0.78
CA TYR A 241 -13.65 -1.74 -0.62
C TYR A 241 -14.95 -2.53 -0.81
N LEU A 242 -15.20 -3.56 0.01
CA LEU A 242 -16.46 -4.29 -0.02
C LEU A 242 -17.65 -3.40 0.32
N ALA A 243 -17.53 -2.56 1.36
CA ALA A 243 -18.57 -1.61 1.75
C ALA A 243 -18.85 -0.57 0.67
N SER A 244 -17.88 -0.22 -0.16
CA SER A 244 -18.03 0.76 -1.25
C SER A 244 -19.07 0.35 -2.29
N LEU A 245 -19.36 -0.97 -2.41
CA LEU A 245 -20.44 -1.47 -3.27
C LEU A 245 -21.81 -0.90 -2.89
N ILE A 246 -22.03 -0.58 -1.60
CA ILE A 246 -23.25 0.06 -1.10
C ILE A 246 -23.44 1.46 -1.71
N VAL A 247 -22.35 2.13 -2.07
CA VAL A 247 -22.36 3.46 -2.70
C VAL A 247 -22.32 3.34 -4.22
N ILE A 248 -21.44 2.49 -4.76
CA ILE A 248 -21.23 2.34 -6.20
C ILE A 248 -22.50 1.84 -6.90
N LEU A 249 -23.17 0.81 -6.37
CA LEU A 249 -24.34 0.23 -7.01
C LEU A 249 -25.49 1.25 -7.17
N PRO A 250 -25.85 2.05 -6.14
CA PRO A 250 -26.79 3.15 -6.33
C PRO A 250 -26.29 4.26 -7.26
N ILE A 251 -24.99 4.59 -7.31
CA ILE A 251 -24.48 5.62 -8.23
C ILE A 251 -24.74 5.25 -9.69
N LEU A 252 -24.59 3.96 -10.04
CA LEU A 252 -24.82 3.48 -11.40
C LEU A 252 -26.25 3.74 -11.89
N ARG A 253 -27.23 3.80 -10.98
CA ARG A 253 -28.65 4.01 -11.31
C ARG A 253 -29.16 5.40 -10.95
N TRP A 254 -28.71 5.95 -9.83
CA TRP A 254 -29.15 7.18 -9.19
C TRP A 254 -27.93 7.96 -8.66
N PRO A 255 -27.19 8.67 -9.54
CA PRO A 255 -25.91 9.30 -9.18
C PRO A 255 -26.06 10.30 -8.03
N LYS A 256 -27.12 11.11 -8.02
CA LYS A 256 -27.37 12.09 -6.94
C LYS A 256 -27.57 11.43 -5.57
N PHE A 257 -28.28 10.29 -5.54
CA PHE A 257 -28.54 9.56 -4.31
C PHE A 257 -27.26 8.94 -3.77
N GLY A 258 -26.49 8.25 -4.62
CA GLY A 258 -25.22 7.66 -4.19
C GLY A 258 -24.16 8.69 -3.77
N LEU A 259 -24.09 9.85 -4.43
CA LEU A 259 -23.26 10.97 -3.97
C LEU A 259 -23.71 11.52 -2.60
N SER A 260 -25.02 11.59 -2.36
CA SER A 260 -25.56 11.97 -1.04
C SER A 260 -25.19 10.95 0.05
N MET A 261 -25.09 9.65 -0.29
CA MET A 261 -24.65 8.62 0.64
C MET A 261 -23.18 8.82 1.07
N CYS A 262 -22.29 9.23 0.16
CA CYS A 262 -20.92 9.60 0.54
C CYS A 262 -20.91 10.72 1.60
N GLY A 263 -21.72 11.77 1.40
CA GLY A 263 -21.84 12.86 2.36
C GLY A 263 -22.35 12.39 3.73
N PHE A 264 -23.35 11.51 3.74
CA PHE A 264 -23.85 10.87 4.96
C PHE A 264 -22.74 10.07 5.67
N PHE A 265 -22.03 9.19 4.97
CA PHE A 265 -20.98 8.36 5.58
C PHE A 265 -19.79 9.16 6.11
N ILE A 266 -19.41 10.28 5.48
CA ILE A 266 -18.38 11.18 6.00
C ILE A 266 -18.80 11.78 7.36
N ILE A 267 -20.05 12.24 7.46
CA ILE A 267 -20.58 12.81 8.70
C ILE A 267 -20.72 11.72 9.77
N SER A 268 -21.27 10.56 9.42
CA SER A 268 -21.44 9.43 10.34
C SER A 268 -20.11 8.91 10.87
N SER A 269 -19.07 8.82 10.03
CA SER A 269 -17.71 8.42 10.44
C SER A 269 -17.11 9.38 11.46
N SER A 270 -17.24 10.68 11.21
CA SER A 270 -16.75 11.72 12.12
C SER A 270 -17.51 11.69 13.45
N PHE A 271 -18.83 11.54 13.39
CA PHE A 271 -19.70 11.47 14.57
C PHE A 271 -19.45 10.22 15.41
N LEU A 272 -19.27 9.05 14.77
CA LEU A 272 -18.94 7.81 15.48
C LEU A 272 -17.56 7.91 16.16
N THR A 273 -16.58 8.50 15.47
CA THR A 273 -15.26 8.76 16.07
C THR A 273 -15.37 9.70 17.27
N ALA A 274 -16.25 10.71 17.22
CA ALA A 274 -16.55 11.58 18.36
C ALA A 274 -17.15 10.80 19.54
N ILE A 275 -18.17 9.97 19.29
CA ILE A 275 -18.83 9.17 20.33
C ILE A 275 -17.84 8.23 21.00
N VAL A 276 -17.03 7.51 20.21
CA VAL A 276 -16.02 6.60 20.75
C VAL A 276 -15.01 7.38 21.56
N SER A 277 -14.48 8.49 21.05
CA SER A 277 -13.54 9.35 21.79
C SER A 277 -14.15 9.89 23.10
N TYR A 278 -15.43 10.23 23.11
CA TYR A 278 -16.16 10.71 24.29
C TYR A 278 -16.30 9.62 25.36
N ILE A 279 -16.77 8.43 24.97
CA ILE A 279 -17.00 7.29 25.89
C ILE A 279 -15.69 6.81 26.49
N THR A 280 -14.64 6.78 25.68
CA THR A 280 -13.35 6.19 26.04
C THR A 280 -12.42 7.18 26.73
N GLN A 281 -12.81 8.47 26.80
CA GLN A 281 -12.06 9.59 27.39
C GLN A 281 -10.60 9.67 26.93
N GLN A 282 -10.33 9.31 25.67
CA GLN A 282 -8.98 9.27 25.14
C GLN A 282 -8.49 10.63 24.66
N LYS A 283 -7.17 10.80 24.66
CA LYS A 283 -6.50 11.91 23.98
C LYS A 283 -6.78 11.85 22.47
N PRO A 284 -6.86 13.01 21.79
CA PRO A 284 -7.37 13.08 20.41
C PRO A 284 -6.44 12.49 19.35
N ILE A 285 -5.18 12.28 19.72
CA ILE A 285 -4.15 11.63 18.93
C ILE A 285 -3.13 10.99 19.90
N MET A 286 -2.27 10.11 19.39
CA MET A 286 -1.06 9.72 20.10
C MET A 286 -0.18 10.95 20.33
N LEU A 287 -0.21 11.48 21.55
CA LEU A 287 0.65 12.58 21.96
C LEU A 287 2.04 12.05 22.30
N TYR A 288 3.07 12.62 21.68
CA TYR A 288 4.46 12.21 21.91
C TYR A 288 4.95 12.60 23.31
N SER A 289 4.38 13.67 23.88
CA SER A 289 4.65 14.18 25.23
C SER A 289 4.15 13.26 26.35
N HIS A 290 3.20 12.36 26.07
CA HIS A 290 2.61 11.42 27.03
C HIS A 290 2.92 9.98 26.62
N PRO A 291 3.99 9.37 27.14
CA PRO A 291 4.45 8.08 26.65
C PRO A 291 3.67 6.86 27.18
N ASP A 292 2.59 7.05 27.94
CA ASP A 292 1.85 5.97 28.59
C ASP A 292 1.47 4.85 27.60
N PRO A 293 1.97 3.61 27.79
CA PRO A 293 1.68 2.50 26.89
C PRO A 293 0.19 2.14 26.81
N GLY A 294 -0.54 2.25 27.93
CA GLY A 294 -1.96 1.89 27.99
C GLY A 294 -2.86 2.87 27.23
N GLU A 295 -2.60 4.18 27.37
CA GLU A 295 -3.32 5.20 26.59
C GLU A 295 -3.06 5.03 25.08
N LYS A 296 -1.82 4.71 24.71
CA LYS A 296 -1.44 4.47 23.31
C LYS A 296 -2.15 3.25 22.72
N GLU A 297 -2.11 2.13 23.44
CA GLU A 297 -2.79 0.91 23.01
C GLU A 297 -4.28 1.19 22.80
N TYR A 298 -4.93 1.85 23.75
CA TYR A 298 -6.36 2.15 23.65
C TYR A 298 -6.70 3.00 22.41
N TYR A 299 -5.95 4.07 22.13
CA TYR A 299 -6.14 4.88 20.91
C TYR A 299 -6.03 4.02 19.64
N TRP A 300 -5.01 3.16 19.57
CA TRP A 300 -4.79 2.31 18.41
C TRP A 300 -5.93 1.32 18.19
N LEU A 301 -6.36 0.63 19.25
CA LEU A 301 -7.34 -0.44 19.17
C LEU A 301 -8.74 0.08 18.87
N TYR A 302 -9.14 1.17 19.51
CA TYR A 302 -10.52 1.61 19.44
C TYR A 302 -10.77 2.62 18.33
N ILE A 303 -9.77 3.43 17.93
CA ILE A 303 -9.95 4.48 16.92
C ILE A 303 -9.13 4.16 15.67
N TYR A 304 -7.81 4.04 15.79
CA TYR A 304 -6.95 4.04 14.61
C TYR A 304 -7.06 2.78 13.74
N PHE A 305 -7.12 1.59 14.32
CA PHE A 305 -7.18 0.35 13.53
C PHE A 305 -8.57 0.07 12.96
N GLN A 306 -9.56 0.85 13.35
CA GLN A 306 -10.95 0.59 13.03
C GLN A 306 -11.35 1.21 11.69
N ALA A 307 -11.94 0.39 10.81
CA ALA A 307 -12.35 0.82 9.47
C ALA A 307 -13.30 2.02 9.49
N TYR A 308 -14.14 2.14 10.52
CA TYR A 308 -15.10 3.24 10.63
C TYR A 308 -14.45 4.62 10.73
N ALA A 309 -13.23 4.73 11.29
CA ALA A 309 -12.49 5.99 11.39
C ALA A 309 -11.91 6.43 10.04
N HIS A 310 -11.78 5.49 9.09
CA HIS A 310 -11.25 5.69 7.74
C HIS A 310 -12.35 5.83 6.67
N THR A 311 -13.61 5.54 7.00
CA THR A 311 -14.74 5.66 6.07
C THR A 311 -14.89 7.07 5.48
N GLY A 312 -14.68 8.13 6.28
CA GLY A 312 -14.70 9.51 5.81
C GLY A 312 -13.65 9.79 4.72
N PRO A 313 -12.35 9.62 5.02
CA PRO A 313 -11.27 9.65 4.03
C PRO A 313 -11.55 8.84 2.76
N TYR A 314 -12.01 7.59 2.92
CA TYR A 314 -12.32 6.70 1.80
C TYR A 314 -13.40 7.29 0.88
N CYS A 315 -14.49 7.83 1.46
CA CYS A 315 -15.55 8.49 0.70
C CYS A 315 -15.05 9.76 -0.02
N ILE A 316 -14.15 10.54 0.60
CA ILE A 316 -13.56 11.73 -0.04
C ILE A 316 -12.70 11.34 -1.25
N GLY A 317 -11.88 10.30 -1.10
CA GLY A 317 -11.10 9.73 -2.21
C GLY A 317 -12.00 9.22 -3.34
N PHE A 318 -13.08 8.52 -2.98
CA PHE A 318 -14.07 8.04 -3.94
C PHE A 318 -14.74 9.20 -4.71
N LEU A 319 -15.14 10.27 -4.02
CA LEU A 319 -15.73 11.47 -4.64
C LEU A 319 -14.75 12.15 -5.60
N ALA A 320 -13.48 12.27 -5.23
CA ALA A 320 -12.44 12.81 -6.10
C ALA A 320 -12.22 11.93 -7.34
N GLY A 321 -12.19 10.60 -7.16
CA GLY A 321 -12.12 9.65 -8.27
C GLY A 321 -13.33 9.73 -9.20
N TYR A 322 -14.54 9.81 -8.65
CA TYR A 322 -15.78 9.98 -9.43
C TYR A 322 -15.78 11.27 -10.24
N LEU A 323 -15.32 12.39 -9.64
CA LEU A 323 -15.18 13.67 -10.34
C LEU A 323 -14.23 13.55 -11.54
N LEU A 324 -13.06 12.94 -11.35
CA LEU A 324 -12.07 12.76 -12.41
C LEU A 324 -12.54 11.79 -13.51
N ALA A 325 -13.31 10.76 -13.15
CA ALA A 325 -13.87 9.80 -14.09
C ALA A 325 -15.01 10.40 -14.95
N THR A 326 -15.85 11.25 -14.36
CA THR A 326 -17.01 11.83 -15.04
C THR A 326 -16.69 13.14 -15.77
N THR A 327 -15.73 13.91 -15.26
CA THR A 327 -15.32 15.21 -15.82
C THR A 327 -13.81 15.26 -16.07
N PRO A 328 -13.28 14.45 -17.01
CA PRO A 328 -11.84 14.36 -17.24
C PRO A 328 -11.22 15.64 -17.83
N ASP A 329 -12.05 16.49 -18.47
CA ASP A 329 -11.66 17.79 -19.01
C ASP A 329 -11.93 18.97 -18.06
N LEU A 330 -12.17 18.68 -16.78
CA LEU A 330 -12.43 19.71 -15.77
C LEU A 330 -11.30 20.73 -15.75
N LYS A 331 -11.61 21.97 -16.13
CA LYS A 331 -10.71 23.12 -16.00
C LYS A 331 -11.37 24.19 -15.17
N PHE A 332 -10.76 24.53 -14.05
CA PHE A 332 -11.19 25.69 -13.28
C PHE A 332 -10.86 26.97 -14.06
N SER A 333 -11.89 27.64 -14.59
CA SER A 333 -11.75 28.81 -15.47
C SER A 333 -11.31 30.08 -14.74
N ARG A 334 -11.51 30.14 -13.42
CA ARG A 334 -11.14 31.28 -12.60
C ARG A 334 -9.91 30.95 -11.77
N VAL A 335 -8.79 31.64 -12.02
CA VAL A 335 -7.55 31.54 -11.22
C VAL A 335 -7.82 31.73 -9.73
N LYS A 336 -8.75 32.64 -9.38
CA LYS A 336 -9.18 32.85 -7.99
C LYS A 336 -9.70 31.58 -7.32
N THR A 337 -10.43 30.73 -8.04
CA THR A 337 -10.94 29.44 -7.52
C THR A 337 -9.80 28.46 -7.26
N LEU A 338 -8.81 28.39 -8.15
CA LEU A 338 -7.62 27.56 -7.96
C LEU A 338 -6.82 28.01 -6.75
N VAL A 339 -6.56 29.32 -6.63
CA VAL A 339 -5.82 29.88 -5.49
C VAL A 339 -6.58 29.64 -4.19
N ALA A 340 -7.89 29.89 -4.16
CA ALA A 340 -8.71 29.61 -2.97
C ALA A 340 -8.69 28.12 -2.59
N GLY A 341 -8.76 27.22 -3.57
CA GLY A 341 -8.67 25.79 -3.32
C GLY A 341 -7.31 25.36 -2.78
N TRP A 342 -6.20 25.89 -3.32
CA TRP A 342 -4.86 25.62 -2.80
C TRP A 342 -4.64 26.16 -1.38
N VAL A 343 -5.15 27.37 -1.10
CA VAL A 343 -5.11 27.95 0.26
C VAL A 343 -5.94 27.10 1.22
N ALA A 344 -7.14 26.69 0.83
CA ALA A 344 -7.98 25.81 1.64
C ALA A 344 -7.30 24.45 1.89
N ALA A 345 -6.75 23.82 0.84
CA ALA A 345 -6.03 22.55 0.97
C ALA A 345 -4.82 22.68 1.91
N PHE A 346 -4.05 23.77 1.80
CA PHE A 346 -2.94 24.06 2.70
C PHE A 346 -3.41 24.22 4.15
N ILE A 347 -4.45 25.02 4.41
CA ILE A 347 -5.00 25.21 5.77
C ILE A 347 -5.51 23.88 6.35
N CYS A 348 -6.20 23.07 5.54
CA CYS A 348 -6.68 21.76 5.95
C CYS A 348 -5.52 20.82 6.32
N SER A 349 -4.54 20.64 5.42
CA SER A 349 -3.40 19.77 5.68
C SER A 349 -2.51 20.28 6.82
N PHE A 350 -2.32 21.60 6.92
CA PHE A 350 -1.53 22.22 7.98
C PHE A 350 -2.21 22.08 9.34
N SER A 351 -3.52 22.33 9.44
CA SER A 351 -4.26 22.16 10.71
C SER A 351 -4.30 20.70 11.16
N ALA A 352 -4.45 19.76 10.23
CA ALA A 352 -4.39 18.33 10.54
C ALA A 352 -2.98 17.85 10.97
N LEU A 353 -1.89 18.48 10.51
CA LEU A 353 -0.53 18.08 10.90
C LEU A 353 0.00 18.82 12.13
N TYR A 354 -0.24 20.13 12.21
CA TYR A 354 0.39 21.02 13.19
C TYR A 354 -0.60 21.49 14.27
N GLY A 355 -1.90 21.18 14.16
CA GLY A 355 -2.90 21.55 15.16
C GLY A 355 -2.66 20.94 16.54
N VAL A 356 -1.84 19.89 16.62
CA VAL A 356 -1.45 19.20 17.86
C VAL A 356 -0.12 19.70 18.45
N TYR A 357 0.53 20.71 17.83
CA TYR A 357 1.87 21.15 18.20
C TYR A 357 1.97 21.56 19.68
N GLU A 358 1.05 22.40 20.16
CA GLU A 358 1.06 22.85 21.55
C GLU A 358 0.89 21.67 22.53
N TRP A 359 0.08 20.67 22.17
CA TRP A 359 -0.13 19.47 22.99
C TRP A 359 1.10 18.55 23.02
N ASN A 360 1.84 18.46 21.91
CA ASN A 360 3.07 17.69 21.79
C ASN A 360 4.29 18.39 22.43
N LYS A 361 4.27 19.72 22.54
CA LYS A 361 5.30 20.50 23.23
C LYS A 361 5.22 20.34 24.75
N GLY A 362 4.01 20.16 25.28
CA GLY A 362 3.69 20.05 26.71
C GLY A 362 3.87 21.36 27.48
N PRO A 363 3.35 21.47 28.73
CA PRO A 363 2.48 20.51 29.44
C PRO A 363 0.98 20.71 29.17
N ASP A 364 0.61 21.67 28.31
CA ASP A 364 -0.78 22.04 28.11
C ASP A 364 -1.56 20.92 27.40
N GLU A 365 -2.57 20.40 28.10
CA GLU A 365 -3.50 19.44 27.51
C GLU A 365 -4.51 20.15 26.59
N PRO A 366 -4.97 19.47 25.52
CA PRO A 366 -6.07 19.98 24.71
C PRO A 366 -7.26 20.34 25.59
N ASN A 367 -7.89 21.49 25.32
CA ASN A 367 -9.27 21.69 25.73
C ASN A 367 -10.08 20.49 25.22
N TYR A 368 -10.82 19.84 26.12
CA TYR A 368 -11.57 18.61 25.84
C TYR A 368 -12.39 18.70 24.54
N TRP A 369 -13.10 19.80 24.34
CA TRP A 369 -13.95 19.99 23.15
C TRP A 369 -13.14 20.19 21.86
N ILE A 370 -11.99 20.86 21.95
CA ILE A 370 -11.08 21.04 20.82
C ILE A 370 -10.41 19.71 20.45
N GLY A 371 -9.99 18.94 21.46
CA GLY A 371 -9.46 17.59 21.28
C GLY A 371 -10.51 16.69 20.62
N LEU A 372 -11.72 16.66 21.15
CA LEU A 372 -12.81 15.87 20.60
C LEU A 372 -13.09 16.22 19.13
N LEU A 373 -13.22 17.51 18.82
CA LEU A 373 -13.40 17.98 17.45
C LEU A 373 -12.24 17.50 16.56
N TYR A 374 -11.00 17.71 17.00
CA TYR A 374 -9.82 17.31 16.26
C TYR A 374 -9.80 15.80 15.98
N SER A 375 -10.04 14.95 16.99
CA SER A 375 -10.09 13.49 16.86
C SER A 375 -11.07 13.05 15.77
N SER A 376 -12.24 13.70 15.72
CA SER A 376 -13.31 13.36 14.80
C SER A 376 -13.07 13.75 13.35
N VAL A 377 -12.35 14.86 13.08
CA VAL A 377 -12.30 15.44 11.73
C VAL A 377 -10.90 15.47 11.10
N ASN A 378 -9.82 15.26 11.86
CA ASN A 378 -8.45 15.46 11.36
C ASN A 378 -8.15 14.65 10.08
N ARG A 379 -8.59 13.39 10.00
CA ARG A 379 -8.37 12.48 8.86
C ARG A 379 -9.10 12.97 7.62
N SER A 380 -10.37 13.35 7.77
CA SER A 380 -11.20 13.85 6.69
C SER A 380 -10.65 15.18 6.15
N ILE A 381 -10.26 16.09 7.03
CA ILE A 381 -9.67 17.38 6.64
C ILE A 381 -8.33 17.18 5.91
N TRP A 382 -7.45 16.31 6.43
CA TRP A 382 -6.22 15.93 5.74
C TRP A 382 -6.50 15.41 4.33
N THR A 383 -7.46 14.49 4.22
CA THR A 383 -7.81 13.84 2.95
C THR A 383 -8.44 14.81 1.95
N LEU A 384 -9.20 15.82 2.40
CA LEU A 384 -9.71 16.89 1.53
C LEU A 384 -8.56 17.68 0.88
N GLY A 385 -7.52 18.02 1.65
CA GLY A 385 -6.34 18.70 1.13
C GLY A 385 -5.61 17.88 0.08
N VAL A 386 -5.40 16.59 0.36
CA VAL A 386 -4.77 15.65 -0.58
C VAL A 386 -5.64 15.41 -1.82
N ALA A 387 -6.96 15.27 -1.66
CA ALA A 387 -7.89 15.08 -2.76
C ALA A 387 -7.89 16.27 -3.72
N TRP A 388 -7.88 17.51 -3.19
CA TRP A 388 -7.75 18.71 -4.02
C TRP A 388 -6.44 18.73 -4.81
N MET A 389 -5.33 18.39 -4.17
CA MET A 389 -4.01 18.27 -4.82
C MET A 389 -4.05 17.24 -5.97
N ILE A 390 -4.63 16.05 -5.73
CA ILE A 390 -4.75 15.00 -6.75
C ILE A 390 -5.60 15.49 -7.92
N VAL A 391 -6.76 16.11 -7.65
CA VAL A 391 -7.62 16.66 -8.71
C VAL A 391 -6.89 17.69 -9.54
N CYS A 392 -6.18 18.63 -8.91
CA CYS A 392 -5.39 19.64 -9.63
C CYS A 392 -4.27 19.01 -10.48
N CYS A 393 -3.57 18.00 -9.95
CA CYS A 393 -2.53 17.32 -10.71
C CYS A 393 -3.11 16.56 -11.91
N ALA A 394 -4.22 15.85 -11.71
CA ALA A 394 -4.91 15.07 -12.73
C ALA A 394 -5.48 15.93 -13.86
N THR A 395 -5.99 17.13 -13.56
CA THR A 395 -6.51 18.08 -14.56
C THR A 395 -5.42 18.91 -15.24
N GLY A 396 -4.14 18.72 -14.88
CA GLY A 396 -3.01 19.49 -15.41
C GLY A 396 -2.87 20.89 -14.83
N GLN A 397 -3.59 21.20 -13.74
CA GLN A 397 -3.58 22.49 -13.04
C GLN A 397 -2.71 22.47 -11.76
N GLY A 398 -1.93 21.40 -11.56
CA GLY A 398 -1.08 21.20 -10.38
C GLY A 398 0.28 21.89 -10.40
N GLY A 399 0.68 22.47 -11.54
CA GLY A 399 1.93 23.24 -11.67
C GLY A 399 3.18 22.46 -11.19
N ILE A 400 3.95 23.08 -10.29
CA ILE A 400 5.18 22.52 -9.72
C ILE A 400 4.92 21.21 -8.98
N VAL A 401 3.81 21.11 -8.25
CA VAL A 401 3.46 19.90 -7.49
C VAL A 401 3.30 18.71 -8.44
N ASN A 402 2.60 18.90 -9.56
CA ASN A 402 2.46 17.84 -10.56
C ASN A 402 3.80 17.47 -11.21
N HIS A 403 4.68 18.45 -11.48
CA HIS A 403 6.00 18.21 -12.04
C HIS A 403 6.87 17.33 -11.12
N ILE A 404 6.87 17.62 -9.82
CA ILE A 404 7.60 16.81 -8.83
C ILE A 404 6.99 15.41 -8.73
N LEU A 405 5.67 15.32 -8.50
CA LEU A 405 5.00 14.04 -8.25
C LEU A 405 4.94 13.11 -9.47
N SER A 406 5.03 13.67 -10.67
CA SER A 406 5.04 12.91 -11.94
C SER A 406 6.44 12.56 -12.43
N TRP A 407 7.46 12.69 -11.58
CA TRP A 407 8.83 12.34 -11.97
C TRP A 407 8.96 10.85 -12.33
N ASP A 408 9.53 10.57 -13.50
CA ASP A 408 9.65 9.20 -14.04
C ASP A 408 10.40 8.23 -13.13
N ALA A 409 11.31 8.73 -12.28
CA ALA A 409 12.01 7.92 -11.29
C ALA A 409 11.06 7.27 -10.26
N PHE A 410 9.91 7.88 -10.00
CA PHE A 410 8.90 7.31 -9.11
C PHE A 410 8.12 6.14 -9.72
N ILE A 411 8.13 5.97 -11.05
CA ILE A 411 7.42 4.86 -11.70
C ILE A 411 7.93 3.49 -11.20
N PRO A 412 9.22 3.14 -11.31
CA PRO A 412 9.72 1.85 -10.80
C PRO A 412 9.59 1.74 -9.28
N LEU A 413 9.85 2.82 -8.53
CA LEU A 413 9.75 2.81 -7.07
C LEU A 413 8.32 2.56 -6.58
N SER A 414 7.33 3.20 -7.21
CA SER A 414 5.91 3.02 -6.90
C SER A 414 5.38 1.61 -7.18
N ARG A 415 6.10 0.81 -7.98
CA ARG A 415 5.75 -0.61 -8.19
C ARG A 415 6.19 -1.49 -7.03
N LEU A 416 7.17 -1.04 -6.24
CA LEU A 416 7.74 -1.74 -5.08
C LEU A 416 7.15 -1.31 -3.74
N THR A 417 6.44 -0.16 -3.70
CA THR A 417 5.91 0.45 -2.47
C THR A 417 5.11 -0.51 -1.62
N TYR A 418 4.28 -1.36 -2.23
CA TYR A 418 3.50 -2.36 -1.49
C TYR A 418 4.40 -3.43 -0.83
N GLY A 419 5.41 -3.94 -1.54
CA GLY A 419 6.37 -4.87 -0.95
C GLY A 419 7.22 -4.25 0.14
N ALA A 420 7.65 -3.00 -0.07
CA ALA A 420 8.37 -2.23 0.94
C ALA A 420 7.48 -2.01 2.17
N TYR A 421 6.19 -1.70 1.98
CA TYR A 421 5.22 -1.57 3.06
C TYR A 421 5.05 -2.87 3.86
N LEU A 422 5.01 -4.03 3.22
CA LEU A 422 4.85 -5.28 3.97
C LEU A 422 6.10 -5.64 4.78
N ILE A 423 7.29 -5.45 4.21
CA ILE A 423 8.54 -5.93 4.82
C ILE A 423 9.15 -4.95 5.83
N HIS A 424 8.88 -3.64 5.72
CA HIS A 424 9.60 -2.64 6.51
C HIS A 424 9.54 -2.84 8.03
N PRO A 425 8.44 -3.29 8.67
CA PRO A 425 8.44 -3.45 10.12
C PRO A 425 9.36 -4.60 10.53
N LEU A 426 9.44 -5.68 9.74
CA LEU A 426 10.39 -6.76 10.00
C LEU A 426 11.83 -6.29 9.87
N VAL A 427 12.13 -5.45 8.87
CA VAL A 427 13.45 -4.83 8.70
C VAL A 427 13.78 -3.98 9.93
N GLN A 428 12.89 -3.09 10.32
CA GLN A 428 13.08 -2.17 11.46
C GLN A 428 13.28 -2.93 12.77
N MET A 429 12.41 -3.90 13.05
CA MET A 429 12.51 -4.72 14.27
C MET A 429 13.75 -5.61 14.26
N SER A 430 14.18 -6.11 13.10
CA SER A 430 15.44 -6.85 12.99
C SER A 430 16.65 -5.97 13.30
N VAL A 431 16.64 -4.70 12.85
CA VAL A 431 17.68 -3.73 13.22
C VAL A 431 17.67 -3.49 14.71
N TYR A 432 16.52 -3.11 15.30
CA TYR A 432 16.40 -2.81 16.73
C TYR A 432 16.74 -4.01 17.63
N GLY A 433 16.34 -5.23 17.25
CA GLY A 433 16.67 -6.45 17.98
C GLY A 433 18.18 -6.78 17.99
N ASN A 434 18.93 -6.30 17.00
CA ASN A 434 20.39 -6.50 16.89
C ASN A 434 21.24 -5.36 17.46
N ILE A 435 20.63 -4.27 17.94
CA ILE A 435 21.38 -3.16 18.53
C ILE A 435 22.11 -3.63 19.79
N ARG A 436 23.41 -3.39 19.85
CA ARG A 436 24.28 -3.76 20.99
C ARG A 436 24.66 -2.59 21.88
N THR A 437 24.42 -1.37 21.42
CA THR A 437 24.78 -0.14 22.11
C THR A 437 23.60 0.80 22.12
N LEU A 438 23.40 1.49 23.24
CA LEU A 438 22.36 2.51 23.33
C LEU A 438 22.58 3.60 22.26
N MET A 439 21.51 3.96 21.56
CA MET A 439 21.51 5.01 20.56
C MET A 439 21.36 6.38 21.22
N PRO A 440 22.14 7.39 20.79
CA PRO A 440 21.90 8.75 21.24
C PRO A 440 20.55 9.23 20.66
N PRO A 441 19.70 9.88 21.47
CA PRO A 441 18.46 10.49 21.00
C PRO A 441 18.81 11.75 20.22
N ASP A 442 19.04 11.57 18.92
CA ASP A 442 19.33 12.65 17.97
C ASP A 442 18.59 12.45 16.64
N HIS A 443 18.01 13.53 16.10
CA HIS A 443 17.31 13.50 14.81
C HIS A 443 18.22 13.08 13.66
N PHE A 444 19.51 13.45 13.69
CA PHE A 444 20.47 13.04 12.68
C PHE A 444 20.63 11.51 12.63
N VAL A 445 20.76 10.88 13.81
CA VAL A 445 20.90 9.43 13.92
C VAL A 445 19.63 8.73 13.45
N ALA A 446 18.45 9.23 13.85
CA ALA A 446 17.19 8.66 13.40
C ALA A 446 16.98 8.77 11.88
N VAL A 447 17.37 9.91 11.27
CA VAL A 447 17.31 10.08 9.80
C VAL A 447 18.30 9.17 9.08
N TRP A 448 19.50 8.98 9.63
CA TRP A 448 20.48 8.04 9.07
C TRP A 448 19.96 6.60 9.10
N ILE A 449 19.39 6.17 10.23
CA ILE A 449 18.74 4.86 10.37
C ILE A 449 17.57 4.72 9.39
N PHE A 450 16.76 5.78 9.22
CA PHE A 450 15.65 5.79 8.27
C PHE A 450 16.10 5.47 6.83
N PHE A 451 17.19 6.07 6.35
CA PHE A 451 17.70 5.75 5.00
C PHE A 451 18.12 4.28 4.90
N GLY A 452 18.71 3.71 5.95
CA GLY A 452 18.99 2.27 6.05
C GLY A 452 17.72 1.42 5.95
N HIS A 453 16.68 1.76 6.72
CA HIS A 453 15.38 1.10 6.65
C HIS A 453 14.75 1.21 5.25
N LEU A 454 14.79 2.39 4.64
CA LEU A 454 14.21 2.65 3.33
C LEU A 454 14.91 1.82 2.25
N CYS A 455 16.23 1.93 2.15
CA CYS A 455 17.02 1.23 1.14
C CYS A 455 16.90 -0.30 1.28
N THR A 456 16.96 -0.82 2.50
CA THR A 456 16.83 -2.27 2.76
C THR A 456 15.43 -2.76 2.42
N SER A 457 14.38 -2.03 2.84
CA SER A 457 12.99 -2.43 2.56
C SER A 457 12.67 -2.44 1.07
N PHE A 458 13.10 -1.42 0.33
CA PHE A 458 12.92 -1.37 -1.13
C PHE A 458 13.81 -2.40 -1.86
N GLY A 459 15.02 -2.67 -1.34
CA GLY A 459 15.91 -3.71 -1.86
C GLY A 459 15.31 -5.10 -1.74
N ILE A 460 14.78 -5.46 -0.56
CA ILE A 460 14.09 -6.75 -0.35
C ILE A 460 12.82 -6.82 -1.20
N ALA A 461 12.02 -5.74 -1.24
CA ALA A 461 10.82 -5.70 -2.07
C ALA A 461 11.13 -5.90 -3.56
N PHE A 462 12.25 -5.36 -4.05
CA PHE A 462 12.72 -5.58 -5.42
C PHE A 462 13.08 -7.06 -5.66
N ILE A 463 13.84 -7.68 -4.75
CA ILE A 463 14.20 -9.10 -4.84
C ILE A 463 12.93 -9.97 -4.88
N MET A 464 11.98 -9.73 -3.97
CA MET A 464 10.71 -10.45 -3.94
C MET A 464 9.90 -10.26 -5.22
N SER A 465 9.85 -9.03 -5.76
CA SER A 465 9.13 -8.73 -7.00
C SER A 465 9.77 -9.35 -8.25
N MET A 466 11.04 -9.73 -8.20
CA MET A 466 11.69 -10.46 -9.31
C MET A 466 11.47 -11.98 -9.18
N ALA A 467 11.46 -12.49 -7.94
CA ALA A 467 11.26 -13.91 -7.64
C ALA A 467 9.84 -14.39 -7.98
N PHE A 468 8.81 -13.60 -7.66
CA PHE A 468 7.39 -13.87 -7.96
C PHE A 468 6.94 -13.01 -9.14
#